data_AF-A0A1Y3SN57-F1
#
_entry.id   AF-A0A1Y3SN57-F1
#
_cell.length_a   1.000
_cell.length_b   1.000
_cell.length_c   1.000
_cell.angle_alpha   90.00
_cell.angle_beta   90.00
_cell.angle_gamma   90.00
#
_symmetry.space_group_name_H-M   'P 1'
#
loop_
_entity.id
_entity.type
_entity.pdbx_description
1 polymer ?
#
loop_
_entity_poly.entity_id
_entity_poly.type
_entity_poly.pdbx_seq_one_letter_code
_entity_poly.pdbx_strand_id
1 'polypeptide(L)'
;MIKEYSWSVTVDGGPHEILCQVMNNKYVLWVDDKFEKTIYRKSFQLARGGLDETLELWGKTCHFVVWPSEKVEFFVDGRSLNVQEDDENALDTSYEATVYRFRQKMRRCSWGMAVLMTLICICFGVIAWRGVDILRWKEYIAVVLFVLGFSVIGIFRWR
;
A
#
# COMPACT_ATOMS: atom_id res chain seq x y z
N MET A 1 -7.47 9.28 -19.71
CA MET A 1 -6.03 9.57 -19.83
C MET A 1 -5.29 8.31 -19.44
N ILE A 2 -4.53 7.71 -20.36
CA ILE A 2 -3.72 6.52 -20.09
C ILE A 2 -2.47 7.02 -19.36
N LYS A 3 -2.18 6.49 -18.17
CA LYS A 3 -0.89 6.72 -17.49
C LYS A 3 0.05 5.63 -17.93
N GLU A 4 1.28 6.00 -18.24
CA GLU A 4 2.32 5.05 -18.67
C GLU A 4 3.53 5.23 -17.76
N TYR A 5 4.15 4.10 -17.41
CA TYR A 5 5.41 4.05 -16.68
C TYR A 5 6.39 3.25 -17.53
N SER A 6 7.60 3.77 -17.70
CA SER A 6 8.69 3.04 -18.34
C SER A 6 9.88 2.94 -17.41
N TRP A 7 10.56 1.81 -17.47
CA TRP A 7 11.80 1.56 -16.76
C TRP A 7 12.80 0.93 -17.70
N SER A 8 14.06 1.35 -17.60
CA SER A 8 15.19 0.73 -18.28
C SER A 8 16.07 0.01 -17.26
N VAL A 9 16.47 -1.22 -17.55
CA VAL A 9 17.35 -2.00 -16.68
C VAL A 9 18.34 -2.80 -17.51
N THR A 10 19.58 -2.94 -17.02
CA THR A 10 20.57 -3.81 -17.65
C THR A 10 20.61 -5.14 -16.90
N VAL A 11 20.27 -6.24 -17.59
CA VAL A 11 20.29 -7.60 -17.03
C VAL A 11 21.19 -8.46 -17.91
N ASP A 12 22.08 -9.23 -17.29
CA ASP A 12 23.04 -10.12 -17.97
C ASP A 12 23.85 -9.43 -19.09
N GLY A 13 24.10 -8.13 -18.94
CA GLY A 13 24.86 -7.31 -19.89
C GLY A 13 24.04 -6.73 -21.04
N GLY A 14 22.75 -7.04 -21.14
CA GLY A 14 21.83 -6.47 -22.14
C GLY A 14 20.92 -5.39 -21.54
N PRO A 15 20.67 -4.28 -22.26
CA PRO A 15 19.64 -3.32 -21.85
C PRO A 15 18.25 -3.88 -22.17
N HIS A 16 17.33 -3.69 -21.24
CA HIS A 16 15.95 -4.11 -21.34
C HIS A 16 15.00 -2.97 -20.98
N GLU A 17 13.84 -2.93 -21.63
CA GLU A 17 12.81 -1.93 -21.38
C GLU A 17 11.54 -2.59 -20.83
N ILE A 18 11.00 -2.02 -19.76
CA ILE A 18 9.75 -2.44 -19.15
C ILE A 18 8.75 -1.29 -19.29
N LEU A 19 7.63 -1.55 -19.94
CA LEU A 19 6.53 -0.60 -20.09
C LEU A 19 5.31 -1.10 -19.32
N CYS A 20 4.72 -0.22 -18.51
CA CYS A 20 3.45 -0.45 -17.83
C CYS A 20 2.41 0.56 -18.29
N GLN A 21 1.39 0.08 -18.98
CA GLN A 21 0.24 0.88 -19.38
C GLN A 21 -0.90 0.71 -18.38
N VAL A 22 -1.36 1.82 -17.81
CA VAL A 22 -2.47 1.82 -16.86
C VAL A 22 -3.78 2.07 -17.60
N MET A 23 -4.63 1.06 -17.61
CA MET A 23 -5.96 1.08 -18.23
C MET A 23 -7.03 0.84 -17.16
N ASN A 24 -7.60 1.92 -16.62
CA ASN A 24 -8.59 1.88 -15.54
C ASN A 24 -8.08 1.14 -14.29
N ASN A 25 -8.54 -0.10 -14.08
CA ASN A 25 -8.17 -0.96 -12.97
C ASN A 25 -7.16 -2.04 -13.38
N LYS A 26 -6.53 -1.92 -14.56
CA LYS A 26 -5.57 -2.89 -15.08
C LYS A 26 -4.22 -2.23 -15.32
N TYR A 27 -3.17 -2.98 -15.04
CA TYR A 27 -1.79 -2.67 -15.38
C TYR A 27 -1.35 -3.69 -16.42
N VAL A 28 -1.04 -3.23 -17.63
CA VAL A 28 -0.57 -4.08 -18.72
C VAL A 28 0.95 -3.93 -18.79
N LEU A 29 1.66 -5.01 -18.49
CA LEU A 29 3.12 -5.06 -18.49
C LEU A 29 3.64 -5.63 -19.80
N TRP A 30 4.55 -4.88 -20.41
CA TRP A 30 5.32 -5.24 -21.58
C TRP A 30 6.81 -5.20 -21.22
N VAL A 31 7.56 -6.13 -21.78
CA VAL A 31 9.01 -6.24 -21.60
C VAL A 31 9.62 -6.45 -22.97
N ASP A 32 10.54 -5.57 -23.38
CA ASP A 32 11.19 -5.59 -24.69
C ASP A 32 10.18 -5.72 -25.85
N ASP A 33 9.15 -4.87 -25.85
CA ASP A 33 8.01 -4.87 -26.80
C ASP A 33 7.15 -6.13 -26.80
N LYS A 34 7.36 -7.05 -25.87
CA LYS A 34 6.59 -8.28 -25.73
C LYS A 34 5.62 -8.18 -24.56
N PHE A 35 4.37 -8.59 -24.79
CA PHE A 35 3.39 -8.69 -23.72
C PHE A 35 3.81 -9.77 -22.72
N GLU A 36 3.88 -9.40 -21.44
CA GLU A 36 4.17 -10.37 -20.38
C GLU A 36 2.96 -10.67 -19.51
N LYS A 37 2.30 -9.65 -18.95
CA LYS A 37 1.17 -9.90 -18.03
C LYS A 37 0.21 -8.73 -17.92
N THR A 38 -1.07 -9.06 -17.72
CA THR A 38 -2.08 -8.09 -17.25
C THR A 38 -2.36 -8.31 -15.78
N ILE A 39 -2.11 -7.29 -14.96
CA ILE A 39 -2.32 -7.29 -13.52
C ILE A 39 -3.57 -6.48 -13.20
N TYR A 40 -4.49 -7.07 -12.44
CA TYR A 40 -5.76 -6.44 -12.09
C TYR A 40 -5.71 -5.85 -10.68
N ARG A 41 -6.01 -4.55 -10.57
CA ARG A 41 -6.23 -3.87 -9.30
C ARG A 41 -7.58 -4.29 -8.74
N LYS A 42 -7.56 -5.12 -7.69
CA LYS A 42 -8.75 -5.52 -6.95
C LYS A 42 -9.06 -4.47 -5.89
N SER A 43 -10.34 -4.17 -5.68
CA SER A 43 -10.80 -3.14 -4.73
C SER A 43 -10.28 -3.34 -3.30
N PHE A 44 -10.11 -4.58 -2.86
CA PHE A 44 -9.61 -4.90 -1.51
C PHE A 44 -8.08 -4.75 -1.34
N GLN A 45 -7.31 -4.63 -2.43
CA GLN A 45 -5.84 -4.52 -2.34
C GLN A 45 -5.41 -3.20 -1.68
N LEU A 46 -6.17 -2.12 -1.88
CA LEU A 46 -5.99 -0.86 -1.15
C LEU A 46 -6.01 -1.06 0.38
N ALA A 47 -6.90 -1.90 0.89
CA ALA A 47 -6.99 -2.21 2.32
C ALA A 47 -5.88 -3.15 2.82
N ARG A 48 -5.18 -3.86 1.91
CA ARG A 48 -4.08 -4.78 2.23
C ARG A 48 -2.68 -4.15 2.08
N GLY A 49 -2.63 -2.84 1.85
CA GLY A 49 -1.36 -2.13 1.74
C GLY A 49 -0.85 -1.99 0.30
N GLY A 50 -1.70 -2.26 -0.70
CA GLY A 50 -1.37 -2.08 -2.12
C GLY A 50 -1.51 -3.35 -2.94
N LEU A 51 -1.00 -3.28 -4.16
CA LEU A 51 -0.80 -4.42 -5.04
C LEU A 51 0.67 -4.81 -4.98
N ASP A 52 0.93 -6.11 -4.87
CA ASP A 52 2.28 -6.68 -4.89
C ASP A 52 2.17 -7.97 -5.71
N GLU A 53 2.82 -8.00 -6.86
CA GLU A 53 2.81 -9.10 -7.80
C GLU A 53 4.24 -9.52 -8.12
N THR A 54 4.55 -10.79 -7.85
CA THR A 54 5.83 -11.39 -8.21
C THR A 54 5.81 -11.87 -9.67
N LEU A 55 6.89 -11.61 -10.38
CA LEU A 55 7.12 -11.98 -11.78
C LEU A 55 8.50 -12.64 -11.88
N GLU A 56 8.64 -13.61 -12.78
CA GLU A 56 9.95 -14.15 -13.16
C GLU A 56 10.29 -13.61 -14.55
N LEU A 57 11.28 -12.72 -14.63
CA LEU A 57 11.75 -12.11 -15.88
C LEU A 57 13.26 -12.34 -15.97
N TRP A 58 13.73 -12.78 -17.14
CA TRP A 58 15.16 -13.05 -17.39
C TRP A 58 15.81 -13.97 -16.34
N GLY A 59 15.05 -14.93 -15.79
CA GLY A 59 15.54 -15.82 -14.74
C GLY A 59 15.72 -15.16 -13.37
N LYS A 60 15.29 -13.90 -13.21
CA LYS A 60 15.32 -13.15 -11.95
C LYS A 60 13.92 -12.93 -11.38
N THR A 61 13.84 -12.94 -10.05
CA THR A 61 12.62 -12.59 -9.34
C THR A 61 12.43 -11.07 -9.36
N CYS A 62 11.33 -10.63 -9.95
CA CYS A 62 10.93 -9.24 -10.05
C CYS A 62 9.65 -9.01 -9.24
N HIS A 63 9.49 -7.81 -8.68
CA HIS A 63 8.28 -7.41 -7.96
C HIS A 63 7.67 -6.16 -8.59
N PHE A 64 6.42 -6.28 -9.01
CA PHE A 64 5.61 -5.14 -9.43
C PHE A 64 4.72 -4.71 -8.27
N VAL A 65 4.95 -3.51 -7.75
CA VAL A 65 4.28 -3.00 -6.56
C VAL A 65 3.52 -1.72 -6.88
N VAL A 66 2.27 -1.65 -6.45
CA VAL A 66 1.47 -0.42 -6.45
C VAL A 66 1.06 -0.09 -5.04
N TRP A 67 1.66 0.96 -4.49
CA TRP A 67 1.40 1.42 -3.14
C TRP A 67 0.00 2.07 -3.01
N PRO A 68 -0.57 2.19 -1.79
CA PRO A 68 -1.86 2.84 -1.59
C PRO A 68 -1.88 4.31 -2.01
N SER A 69 -0.70 4.96 -2.04
CA SER A 69 -0.52 6.31 -2.58
C SER A 69 -0.56 6.38 -4.11
N GLU A 70 -0.87 5.28 -4.78
CA GLU A 70 -0.85 5.11 -6.25
C GLU A 70 0.54 5.25 -6.87
N LYS A 71 1.59 5.19 -6.04
CA LYS A 71 2.97 5.11 -6.53
C LYS A 71 3.20 3.69 -7.07
N VAL A 72 3.59 3.60 -8.34
CA VAL A 72 3.95 2.34 -9.01
C VAL A 72 5.47 2.21 -8.96
N GLU A 73 5.96 1.09 -8.45
CA GLU A 73 7.38 0.76 -8.38
C GLU A 73 7.63 -0.62 -8.96
N PHE A 74 8.74 -0.75 -9.68
CA PHE A 74 9.23 -2.02 -10.19
C PHE A 74 10.55 -2.36 -9.50
N PHE A 75 10.68 -3.60 -9.04
CA PHE A 75 11.90 -4.11 -8.42
C PHE A 75 12.45 -5.27 -9.21
N VAL A 76 13.76 -5.26 -9.46
CA VAL A 76 14.51 -6.35 -10.08
C VAL A 76 15.59 -6.78 -9.10
N ASP A 77 15.64 -8.07 -8.76
CA ASP A 77 16.63 -8.61 -7.82
C ASP A 77 16.68 -7.83 -6.48
N GLY A 78 15.48 -7.45 -6.02
CA GLY A 78 15.30 -6.67 -4.81
C GLY A 78 15.65 -5.18 -4.91
N ARG A 79 16.13 -4.63 -6.03
CA ARG A 79 16.41 -3.19 -6.18
C ARG A 79 15.32 -2.46 -6.94
N SER A 80 14.94 -1.26 -6.48
CA SER A 80 13.93 -0.43 -7.16
C SER A 80 14.50 0.23 -8.41
N LEU A 81 13.74 0.19 -9.51
CA LEU A 81 14.06 0.90 -10.76
C LEU A 81 13.59 2.36 -10.77
N ASN A 82 12.85 2.80 -9.75
CA ASN A 82 12.32 4.17 -9.67
C ASN A 82 13.31 5.19 -9.07
N VAL A 83 14.47 4.73 -8.60
CA VAL A 83 15.47 5.56 -7.95
C VAL A 83 16.54 5.86 -8.99
N GLN A 84 16.64 7.12 -9.42
CA GLN A 84 17.78 7.57 -10.21
C GLN A 84 19.04 7.43 -9.33
N GLU A 85 20.10 6.85 -9.91
CA GLU A 85 21.37 6.50 -9.25
C GLU A 85 22.12 7.71 -8.63
N ASP A 86 21.62 8.95 -8.79
CA ASP A 86 22.28 10.19 -8.37
C ASP A 86 22.03 10.62 -6.90
N ASP A 87 21.31 9.83 -6.09
CA ASP A 87 21.09 10.16 -4.68
C ASP A 87 22.06 9.38 -3.79
N GLU A 88 23.24 9.94 -3.48
CA GLU A 88 24.24 9.38 -2.54
C GLU A 88 23.66 9.12 -1.14
N ASN A 89 22.44 9.62 -0.85
CA ASN A 89 21.66 9.36 0.36
C ASN A 89 20.52 8.35 0.14
N ALA A 90 20.52 7.56 -0.94
CA ALA A 90 19.50 6.57 -1.25
C ALA A 90 19.44 5.48 -0.16
N LEU A 91 18.64 5.77 0.85
CA LEU A 91 18.28 4.95 1.98
C LEU A 91 17.87 3.55 1.50
N ASP A 92 18.77 2.57 1.63
CA ASP A 92 18.62 1.14 1.33
C ASP A 92 17.30 0.79 0.62
N THR A 93 17.24 1.09 -0.68
CA THR A 93 16.05 0.93 -1.54
C THR A 93 15.83 -0.51 -1.98
N SER A 94 16.24 -1.45 -1.11
CA SER A 94 15.87 -2.84 -1.24
C SER A 94 14.37 -3.02 -1.06
N TYR A 95 13.80 -3.98 -1.79
CA TYR A 95 12.41 -4.37 -1.73
C TYR A 95 12.00 -4.70 -0.29
N GLU A 96 12.82 -5.50 0.40
CA GLU A 96 12.58 -5.88 1.79
C GLU A 96 12.55 -4.67 2.72
N ALA A 97 13.51 -3.76 2.61
CA ALA A 97 13.55 -2.55 3.43
C ALA A 97 12.35 -1.62 3.14
N THR A 98 11.91 -1.55 1.88
CA THR A 98 10.76 -0.73 1.46
C THR A 98 9.46 -1.31 2.01
N VAL A 99 9.26 -2.62 1.86
CA VAL A 99 8.11 -3.34 2.44
C VAL A 99 8.13 -3.26 3.97
N TYR A 100 9.28 -3.41 4.60
CA TYR A 100 9.43 -3.32 6.05
C TYR A 100 9.04 -1.92 6.56
N ARG A 101 9.58 -0.87 5.96
CA ARG A 101 9.25 0.53 6.30
C ARG A 101 7.77 0.81 6.10
N PHE A 102 7.19 0.32 5.00
CA PHE A 102 5.77 0.47 4.73
C PHE A 102 4.92 -0.22 5.81
N ARG A 103 5.21 -1.49 6.15
CA ARG A 103 4.52 -2.21 7.23
C ARG A 103 4.66 -1.51 8.57
N GLN A 104 5.85 -1.01 8.89
CA GLN A 104 6.08 -0.28 10.14
C GLN A 104 5.27 1.02 10.20
N LYS A 105 5.20 1.76 9.09
CA LYS A 105 4.36 2.97 8.98
C LYS A 105 2.88 2.64 9.14
N MET A 106 2.40 1.60 8.47
CA MET A 106 1.00 1.17 8.56
C MET A 106 0.63 0.70 9.97
N ARG A 107 1.54 -0.01 10.65
CA ARG A 107 1.38 -0.39 12.05
C ARG A 107 1.29 0.84 12.96
N ARG A 108 2.17 1.82 12.80
CA ARG A 108 2.11 3.08 13.58
C ARG A 108 0.79 3.84 13.35
N CYS A 109 0.33 3.94 12.10
CA CYS A 109 -0.96 4.54 11.78
C CYS A 109 -2.13 3.79 12.43
N SER A 110 -2.10 2.45 12.40
CA SER A 110 -3.12 1.62 13.04
C SER A 110 -3.16 1.83 14.57
N TRP A 111 -2.00 1.92 15.22
CA TRP A 111 -1.92 2.22 16.65
C TRP A 111 -2.40 3.65 16.95
N GLY A 112 -2.02 4.63 16.14
CA GLY A 112 -2.49 6.01 16.27
C GLY A 112 -4.01 6.11 16.18
N MET A 113 -4.63 5.42 15.21
CA MET A 113 -6.09 5.35 15.08
C MET A 113 -6.75 4.66 16.27
N ALA A 114 -6.15 3.58 16.79
CA ALA A 114 -6.67 2.90 17.98
C ALA A 114 -6.65 3.82 19.22
N VAL A 115 -5.58 4.58 19.42
CA VAL A 115 -5.47 5.56 20.50
C VAL A 115 -6.51 6.68 20.32
N LEU A 116 -6.64 7.24 19.11
CA LEU A 116 -7.63 8.27 18.81
C LEU A 116 -9.06 7.79 19.11
N MET A 117 -9.41 6.57 18.67
CA MET A 117 -10.72 5.98 18.93
C MET A 117 -10.96 5.75 20.42
N THR A 118 -9.94 5.32 21.16
CA THR A 118 -10.02 5.15 22.62
C THR A 118 -10.28 6.49 23.31
N LEU A 119 -9.58 7.56 22.91
CA LEU A 119 -9.80 8.91 23.43
C LEU A 119 -11.21 9.41 23.14
N ILE A 120 -11.71 9.20 21.92
CA ILE A 120 -13.09 9.56 21.54
C ILE A 120 -14.09 8.83 22.47
N CYS A 121 -13.88 7.55 22.74
CA CYS A 121 -14.75 6.77 23.63
C CYS A 121 -14.74 7.30 25.06
N ILE A 122 -13.58 7.67 25.60
CA ILE A 122 -13.44 8.26 26.93
C ILE A 122 -14.18 9.60 26.99
N CYS A 123 -13.98 10.49 26.00
CA CYS A 123 -14.68 11.77 25.91
C CYS A 123 -16.20 11.59 25.88
N PHE A 124 -16.70 10.63 25.10
CA PHE A 124 -18.13 10.29 25.08
C PHE A 124 -18.62 9.76 26.43
N GLY A 125 -17.85 8.91 27.10
CA GLY A 125 -18.17 8.42 28.44
C GLY A 125 -18.30 9.54 29.47
N VAL A 126 -17.41 10.53 29.42
CA VAL A 126 -17.47 11.72 30.31
C VAL A 126 -18.69 12.59 30.02
N ILE A 127 -19.03 12.79 28.75
CA ILE A 127 -20.22 13.58 28.35
C ILE A 127 -21.51 12.88 28.82
N ALA A 128 -21.59 11.56 28.63
CA ALA A 128 -22.71 10.74 29.11
C ALA A 128 -22.83 10.79 30.64
N TRP A 129 -21.70 10.72 31.36
CA TRP A 129 -21.68 10.82 32.83
C TRP A 129 -22.16 12.19 33.34
N ARG A 130 -21.92 13.28 32.59
CA ARG A 130 -22.40 14.63 32.94
C ARG A 130 -23.90 14.84 32.71
N GLY A 131 -24.66 13.79 32.38
CA GLY A 131 -26.12 13.86 32.24
C GLY A 131 -26.59 14.59 30.98
N VAL A 132 -25.72 14.75 29.98
CA VAL A 132 -26.10 15.23 28.66
C VAL A 132 -26.92 14.13 27.98
N ASP A 133 -28.13 14.46 27.48
CA ASP A 133 -29.10 13.51 26.92
C ASP A 133 -28.49 12.52 25.91
N ILE A 134 -28.18 11.31 26.40
CA ILE A 134 -27.55 10.22 25.66
C ILE A 134 -28.45 9.72 24.52
N LEU A 135 -29.77 9.89 24.66
CA LEU A 135 -30.78 9.57 23.64
C LEU A 135 -30.56 10.32 22.32
N ARG A 136 -30.01 11.53 22.37
CA ARG A 136 -29.69 12.34 21.19
C ARG A 136 -28.45 11.83 20.43
N TRP A 137 -27.66 10.95 21.05
CA TRP A 137 -26.36 10.47 20.56
C TRP A 137 -26.33 8.96 20.26
N LYS A 138 -27.46 8.24 20.34
CA LYS A 138 -27.52 6.79 20.07
C LYS A 138 -26.96 6.39 18.70
N GLU A 139 -27.20 7.21 17.68
CA GLU A 139 -26.67 7.00 16.33
C GLU A 139 -25.14 7.11 16.29
N TYR A 140 -24.57 8.06 17.04
CA TYR A 140 -23.12 8.23 17.16
C TYR A 140 -22.45 7.07 17.94
N ILE A 141 -23.11 6.55 18.98
CA ILE A 141 -22.61 5.39 19.74
C ILE A 141 -22.52 4.15 18.84
N ALA A 142 -23.52 3.91 17.99
CA ALA A 142 -23.50 2.80 17.04
C ALA A 142 -22.36 2.94 16.02
N VAL A 143 -22.12 4.16 15.51
CA VAL A 143 -21.01 4.44 14.59
C VAL A 143 -19.65 4.24 15.28
N VAL A 144 -19.47 4.71 16.52
CA VAL A 144 -18.22 4.54 17.26
C VAL A 144 -17.93 3.05 17.53
N LEU A 145 -18.93 2.27 17.94
CA LEU A 145 -18.79 0.82 18.13
C LEU A 145 -18.50 0.07 16.83
N PHE A 146 -19.14 0.47 15.73
CA PHE A 146 -18.87 -0.08 14.41
C PHE A 146 -17.41 0.18 13.99
N VAL A 147 -16.94 1.43 14.12
CA VAL A 147 -15.55 1.79 13.80
C VAL A 147 -14.56 1.06 14.71
N LEU A 148 -14.85 0.91 16.00
CA LEU A 148 -14.03 0.10 16.92
C LEU A 148 -13.94 -1.36 16.48
N GLY A 149 -15.07 -1.98 16.11
CA GLY A 149 -15.09 -3.35 15.62
C GLY A 149 -14.23 -3.53 14.36
N PHE A 150 -14.34 -2.61 13.40
CA PHE A 150 -13.50 -2.63 12.20
C PHE A 150 -12.01 -2.39 12.52
N SER A 151 -11.71 -1.51 13.48
CA SER A 151 -10.34 -1.22 13.91
C SER A 151 -9.69 -2.45 14.56
N VAL A 152 -10.41 -3.15 15.45
CA VAL A 152 -9.93 -4.37 16.12
C VAL A 152 -9.75 -5.51 15.12
N ILE A 153 -10.72 -5.72 14.22
CA ILE A 153 -10.60 -6.73 13.15
C ILE A 153 -9.41 -6.42 12.24
N GLY A 154 -9.20 -5.14 11.90
CA GLY A 154 -8.05 -4.68 11.13
C GLY A 154 -6.71 -4.99 11.81
N ILE A 155 -6.61 -4.78 13.13
CA ILE A 155 -5.41 -5.09 13.92
C ILE A 155 -5.14 -6.59 14.00
N PHE A 156 -6.18 -7.41 14.21
CA PHE A 156 -6.02 -8.87 14.32
C PHE A 156 -5.72 -9.56 12.98
N ARG A 157 -6.16 -9.00 11.85
CA ARG A 157 -5.88 -9.57 10.51
C ARG A 157 -4.46 -9.30 10.01
N TRP A 158 -3.73 -8.38 10.64
CA TRP A 158 -2.38 -7.96 10.26
C TRP A 158 -1.29 -8.56 11.16
N ARG A 159 -1.66 -9.44 12.08
CA ARG A 159 -0.75 -10.23 12.92
C ARG A 159 -0.60 -11.62 12.33
#